data_AF-A0A3S9HUQ6-F1
#
_entry.id   AF-A0A3S9HUQ6-F1
#
_cell.length_a   1.000
_cell.length_b   1.000
_cell.length_c   1.000
_cell.angle_alpha   90.00
_cell.angle_beta   90.00
_cell.angle_gamma   90.00
#
_symmetry.space_group_name_H-M   'P 1'
#
loop_
_entity.id
_entity.type
_entity.pdbx_description
1 polymer ?
#
loop_
_entity_poly.entity_id
_entity_poly.type
_entity_poly.pdbx_seq_one_letter_code
_entity_poly.pdbx_strand_id
1 'polypeptide(L)'
;MSTYLDHLPSVLRSRDLGDLLSAFEKLLDGIDDGVATPGTPVMSTIDALPDLYDPARTPAEFLPWLAGWLGFELRSGWTTEQRRRVVAGIMRLHLLRGTSAGLAGLLELAVPVPERQRITLDAGAKVLFSRPAPGEESRVNALLSQGPYLRPAPDRTPAHSGLVSPQCMAMTPDGDLVVGDAGGVGAVPAPGVWRITRTGGYADWTGGPPVPRPLGPAGWALAPPVAVAVDATPPGWRLYVLDVQQTGLRLSRVDSATPYQQQTVATHASVKGVVDVAAAVCEAGRLYLLNKKDKRVLDIDLAAPAAVPRTIALPGLTVPRSLLVGPDGRLVIGDARAEGPAELFRVDPAGGAPTPLLANVPPADNPLLAPYAILQEDTHLLLVLDVGLQPDQDPNRPYLRRTLRPPALYRVDLRADPPRVTRATEPGGLVFPRGMVRGEGTVYLCDGGEPFSRDETGPNAALRRNFRAAPHEIGVIVHFARTGATTEDQRAALRSLADALEHERPASALTTRLTAIGAN
;
A
#
# COMPACT_ATOMS: atom_id res chain seq x y z
N MET A 1 -28.19 53.62 35.10
CA MET A 1 -29.14 52.77 35.85
C MET A 1 -29.16 51.44 35.13
N SER A 2 -28.98 50.33 35.86
CA SER A 2 -28.81 48.99 35.29
C SER A 2 -29.97 48.57 34.38
N THR A 3 -29.67 48.01 33.22
CA THR A 3 -30.68 47.48 32.27
C THR A 3 -31.32 46.18 32.78
N TYR A 4 -30.68 45.48 33.72
CA TYR A 4 -31.22 44.25 34.30
C TYR A 4 -32.55 44.45 35.04
N LEU A 5 -32.86 45.67 35.48
CA LEU A 5 -34.16 46.00 36.06
C LEU A 5 -35.33 45.73 35.08
N ASP A 6 -35.08 45.81 33.77
CA ASP A 6 -36.11 45.58 32.75
C ASP A 6 -36.55 44.11 32.67
N HIS A 7 -35.70 43.20 33.16
CA HIS A 7 -35.97 41.77 33.25
C HIS A 7 -36.64 41.35 34.56
N LEU A 8 -36.82 42.27 35.52
CA LEU A 8 -37.47 41.99 36.80
C LEU A 8 -38.94 42.44 36.82
N PRO A 9 -39.81 41.77 37.60
CA PRO A 9 -41.17 42.24 37.89
C PRO A 9 -41.18 43.68 38.40
N SER A 10 -42.17 44.47 37.99
CA SER A 10 -42.25 45.92 38.29
C SER A 10 -42.17 46.23 39.79
N VAL A 11 -42.70 45.36 40.66
CA VAL A 11 -42.66 45.49 42.13
C VAL A 11 -41.24 45.44 42.70
N LEU A 12 -40.28 44.85 41.99
CA LEU A 12 -38.87 44.74 42.41
C LEU A 12 -37.99 45.87 41.85
N ARG A 13 -38.51 46.73 40.97
CA ARG A 13 -37.72 47.78 40.32
C ARG A 13 -37.54 48.98 41.27
N SER A 14 -36.42 48.99 42.00
CA SER A 14 -36.02 50.11 42.86
C SER A 14 -34.65 50.66 42.46
N ARG A 15 -34.37 51.90 42.86
CA ARG A 15 -33.07 52.56 42.62
C ARG A 15 -31.94 51.81 43.32
N ASP A 16 -32.12 51.45 44.59
CA ASP A 16 -31.10 50.76 45.39
C ASP A 16 -30.73 49.40 44.78
N LEU A 17 -31.73 48.66 44.27
CA LEU A 17 -31.48 47.40 43.56
C LEU A 17 -30.80 47.66 42.20
N GLY A 18 -31.16 48.72 41.48
CA GLY A 18 -30.51 49.10 40.23
C GLY A 18 -29.03 49.46 40.39
N ASP A 19 -28.66 50.12 41.49
CA ASP A 19 -27.27 50.45 41.81
C ASP A 19 -26.49 49.17 42.16
N LEU A 20 -27.08 48.24 42.91
CA LEU A 20 -26.50 46.91 43.17
C LEU A 20 -26.32 46.10 41.87
N LEU A 21 -27.35 46.03 41.04
CA LEU A 21 -27.34 45.28 39.76
C LEU A 21 -26.35 45.87 38.76
N SER A 22 -26.05 47.16 38.83
CA SER A 22 -25.03 47.78 37.96
C SER A 22 -23.65 47.15 38.17
N ALA A 23 -23.31 46.73 39.39
CA ALA A 23 -22.06 46.00 39.66
C ALA A 23 -22.06 44.59 39.01
N PHE A 24 -23.20 43.89 39.01
CA PHE A 24 -23.34 42.59 38.36
C PHE A 24 -23.33 42.73 36.83
N GLU A 25 -24.06 43.69 36.28
CA GLU A 25 -24.10 43.97 34.85
C GLU A 25 -22.72 44.41 34.33
N LYS A 26 -21.96 45.18 35.11
CA LYS A 26 -20.56 45.48 34.80
C LYS A 26 -19.68 44.23 34.75
N LEU A 27 -19.81 43.32 35.72
CA LEU A 27 -19.01 42.10 35.78
C LEU A 27 -19.39 41.10 34.67
N LEU A 28 -20.69 40.94 34.41
CA LEU A 28 -21.22 39.96 33.47
C LEU A 28 -21.13 40.47 32.02
N ASP A 29 -21.66 41.66 31.73
CA ASP A 29 -21.82 42.17 30.36
C ASP A 29 -20.83 43.29 29.99
N GLY A 30 -20.12 43.88 30.96
CA GLY A 30 -19.04 44.83 30.69
C GLY A 30 -19.49 46.24 30.33
N ILE A 31 -20.58 46.74 30.94
CA ILE A 31 -21.09 48.09 30.69
C ILE A 31 -20.01 49.18 30.87
N ASP A 32 -20.06 50.25 30.07
CA ASP A 32 -19.16 51.39 30.17
C ASP A 32 -19.69 52.43 31.16
N ASP A 33 -19.27 52.30 32.42
CA ASP A 33 -19.65 53.15 33.56
C ASP A 33 -18.47 53.99 34.08
N GLY A 34 -17.34 54.00 33.37
CA GLY A 34 -16.11 54.70 33.77
C GLY A 34 -15.33 54.05 34.92
N VAL A 35 -15.77 52.89 35.44
CA VAL A 35 -15.07 52.13 36.47
C VAL A 35 -14.25 51.00 35.83
N ALA A 36 -12.96 50.94 36.16
CA ALA A 36 -12.09 49.89 35.66
C ALA A 36 -12.36 48.55 36.37
N THR A 37 -12.52 47.48 35.60
CA THR A 37 -12.62 46.11 36.11
C THR A 37 -11.44 45.27 35.62
N PRO A 38 -10.88 44.38 36.46
CA PRO A 38 -9.85 43.47 36.02
C PRO A 38 -10.45 42.36 35.15
N GLY A 39 -9.97 42.23 33.91
CA GLY A 39 -10.34 41.14 33.00
C GLY A 39 -11.48 41.46 32.02
N THR A 40 -11.85 40.47 31.22
CA THR A 40 -12.97 40.52 30.27
C THR A 40 -14.30 40.21 30.96
N PRO A 41 -15.44 40.74 30.46
CA PRO A 41 -16.75 40.40 31.01
C PRO A 41 -17.01 38.89 31.00
N VAL A 42 -17.70 38.39 32.02
CA VAL A 42 -17.96 36.95 32.16
C VAL A 42 -18.78 36.42 30.99
N MET A 43 -19.77 37.19 30.50
CA MET A 43 -20.60 36.79 29.36
C MET A 43 -19.76 36.62 28.09
N SER A 44 -18.81 37.52 27.82
CA SER A 44 -17.86 37.35 26.72
C SER A 44 -17.00 36.10 26.85
N THR A 45 -16.69 35.69 28.09
CA THR A 45 -15.98 34.42 28.35
C THR A 45 -16.88 33.21 28.09
N ILE A 46 -18.16 33.28 28.47
CA ILE A 46 -19.18 32.26 28.20
C ILE A 46 -19.42 32.12 26.69
N ASP A 47 -19.57 33.24 25.98
CA ASP A 47 -19.78 33.28 24.53
C ASP A 47 -18.60 32.68 23.76
N ALA A 48 -17.39 32.77 24.30
CA ALA A 48 -16.18 32.17 23.75
C ALA A 48 -15.97 30.69 24.13
N LEU A 49 -16.80 30.09 25.01
CA LEU A 49 -16.63 28.69 25.42
C LEU A 49 -16.62 27.70 24.26
N PRO A 50 -17.49 27.80 23.23
CA PRO A 50 -17.44 26.89 22.08
C PRO A 50 -16.07 26.88 21.38
N ASP A 51 -15.37 28.01 21.37
CA ASP A 51 -14.06 28.16 20.74
C ASP A 51 -12.96 27.44 21.53
N LEU A 52 -13.13 27.29 22.85
CA LEU A 52 -12.21 26.54 23.70
C LEU A 52 -12.32 25.03 23.48
N TYR A 53 -13.47 24.53 22.99
CA TYR A 53 -13.66 23.11 22.68
C TYR A 53 -13.31 22.76 21.23
N ASP A 54 -13.22 23.76 20.35
CA ASP A 54 -12.79 23.58 18.96
C ASP A 54 -11.24 23.54 18.88
N PRO A 55 -10.62 22.40 18.56
CA PRO A 55 -9.17 22.29 18.47
C PRO A 55 -8.56 23.18 17.39
N ALA A 56 -9.32 23.70 16.42
CA ALA A 56 -8.83 24.65 15.42
C ALA A 56 -8.77 26.09 15.96
N ARG A 57 -9.64 26.43 16.92
CA ARG A 57 -9.83 27.82 17.39
C ARG A 57 -9.27 28.08 18.78
N THR A 58 -9.22 27.05 19.64
CA THR A 58 -8.77 27.20 21.02
C THR A 58 -7.35 27.78 21.12
N PRO A 59 -7.00 28.55 22.15
CA PRO A 59 -5.62 28.95 22.41
C PRO A 59 -4.67 27.75 22.53
N ALA A 60 -3.43 27.90 22.07
CA ALA A 60 -2.48 26.78 21.97
C ALA A 60 -2.10 26.19 23.33
N GLU A 61 -2.07 27.03 24.35
CA GLU A 61 -1.84 26.71 25.77
C GLU A 61 -2.98 25.90 26.40
N PHE A 62 -4.18 25.90 25.80
CA PHE A 62 -5.33 25.13 26.28
C PHE A 62 -5.37 23.71 25.70
N LEU A 63 -4.63 23.44 24.61
CA LEU A 63 -4.56 22.12 23.98
C LEU A 63 -4.11 20.99 24.92
N PRO A 64 -3.11 21.17 25.82
CA PRO A 64 -2.75 20.13 26.78
C PRO A 64 -3.89 19.76 27.74
N TRP A 65 -4.71 20.74 28.14
CA TRP A 65 -5.87 20.48 28.97
C TRP A 65 -6.91 19.64 28.22
N LEU A 66 -7.26 20.03 27.00
CA LEU A 66 -8.17 19.24 26.14
C LEU A 66 -7.65 17.83 25.91
N ALA A 67 -6.37 17.68 25.57
CA ALA A 67 -5.76 16.37 25.35
C ALA A 67 -5.83 15.49 26.62
N GLY A 68 -5.67 16.09 27.81
CA GLY A 68 -5.85 15.42 29.09
C GLY A 68 -7.25 14.82 29.28
N TRP A 69 -8.31 15.53 28.86
CA TRP A 69 -9.68 14.97 28.85
C TRP A 69 -9.85 13.78 27.91
N LEU A 70 -9.11 13.79 26.80
CA LEU A 70 -9.13 12.73 25.81
C LEU A 70 -8.23 11.55 26.17
N GLY A 71 -7.53 11.60 27.31
CA GLY A 71 -6.59 10.56 27.75
C GLY A 71 -5.31 10.52 26.90
N PHE A 72 -4.93 11.63 26.28
CA PHE A 72 -3.76 11.71 25.40
C PHE A 72 -2.72 12.71 25.91
N GLU A 73 -1.46 12.30 25.93
CA GLU A 73 -0.34 13.16 26.34
C GLU A 73 0.33 13.82 25.13
N LEU A 74 0.20 15.15 25.01
CA LEU A 74 0.86 15.91 23.95
C LEU A 74 2.37 15.98 24.16
N ARG A 75 3.14 15.73 23.10
CA ARG A 75 4.61 15.76 23.17
C ARG A 75 5.14 17.19 23.11
N SER A 76 6.18 17.47 23.90
CA SER A 76 6.81 18.79 24.00
C SER A 76 7.37 19.28 22.65
N GLY A 77 7.92 18.37 21.84
CA GLY A 77 8.47 18.67 20.51
C GLY A 77 7.45 18.81 19.38
N TRP A 78 6.15 18.63 19.65
CA TRP A 78 5.12 18.79 18.62
C TRP A 78 4.77 20.26 18.39
N THR A 79 4.64 20.62 17.12
CA THR A 79 4.11 21.92 16.69
C THR A 79 2.67 22.09 17.15
N THR A 80 2.21 23.34 17.26
CA THR A 80 0.81 23.64 17.58
C THR A 80 -0.13 22.92 16.62
N GLU A 81 0.19 22.88 15.33
CA GLU A 81 -0.62 22.21 14.32
C GLU A 81 -0.73 20.70 14.55
N GLN A 82 0.36 20.03 14.93
CA GLN A 82 0.32 18.60 15.31
C GLN A 82 -0.59 18.39 16.52
N ARG A 83 -0.46 19.24 17.54
CA ARG A 83 -1.29 19.17 18.76
C ARG A 83 -2.77 19.35 18.43
N ARG A 84 -3.12 20.33 17.60
CA ARG A 84 -4.51 20.56 17.14
C ARG A 84 -5.06 19.35 16.39
N ARG A 85 -4.32 18.82 15.42
CA ARG A 85 -4.73 17.64 14.64
C ARG A 85 -4.93 16.40 15.51
N VAL A 86 -4.04 16.18 16.48
CA VAL A 86 -4.19 15.06 17.42
C VAL A 86 -5.41 15.24 18.29
N VAL A 87 -5.60 16.39 18.94
CA VAL A 87 -6.79 16.64 19.78
C VAL A 87 -8.09 16.48 18.97
N ALA A 88 -8.12 16.94 17.72
CA ALA A 88 -9.28 16.78 16.85
C ALA A 88 -9.55 15.31 16.43
N GLY A 89 -8.50 14.50 16.24
CA GLY A 89 -8.62 13.15 15.67
C GLY A 89 -8.55 12.00 16.67
N ILE A 90 -8.04 12.21 17.88
CA ILE A 90 -7.60 11.13 18.77
C ILE A 90 -8.74 10.23 19.25
N MET A 91 -9.95 10.77 19.46
CA MET A 91 -11.10 9.98 19.89
C MET A 91 -11.43 8.84 18.91
N ARG A 92 -11.43 9.15 17.60
CA ARG A 92 -11.64 8.14 16.56
C ARG A 92 -10.56 7.06 16.60
N LEU A 93 -9.31 7.44 16.88
CA LEU A 93 -8.19 6.51 16.93
C LEU A 93 -8.20 5.65 18.20
N HIS A 94 -8.68 6.15 19.33
CA HIS A 94 -8.87 5.35 20.54
C HIS A 94 -9.89 4.23 20.34
N LEU A 95 -10.93 4.45 19.53
CA LEU A 95 -11.87 3.38 19.12
C LEU A 95 -11.21 2.30 18.26
N LEU A 96 -10.08 2.61 17.63
CA LEU A 96 -9.32 1.70 16.76
C LEU A 96 -8.04 1.20 17.45
N ARG A 97 -7.87 1.46 18.75
CA ARG A 97 -6.64 1.10 19.49
C ARG A 97 -6.40 -0.41 19.42
N GLY A 98 -5.14 -0.80 19.22
CA GLY A 98 -4.74 -2.20 19.05
C GLY A 98 -4.94 -2.76 17.65
N THR A 99 -5.48 -1.98 16.71
CA THR A 99 -5.56 -2.36 15.28
C THR A 99 -4.46 -1.70 14.46
N SER A 100 -4.11 -2.30 13.32
CA SER A 100 -3.19 -1.69 12.34
C SER A 100 -3.69 -0.33 11.84
N ALA A 101 -5.01 -0.19 11.63
CA ALA A 101 -5.64 1.04 11.20
C ALA A 101 -5.53 2.16 12.25
N GLY A 102 -5.72 1.83 13.54
CA GLY A 102 -5.55 2.79 14.64
C GLY A 102 -4.10 3.26 14.77
N LEU A 103 -3.13 2.33 14.68
CA LEU A 103 -1.72 2.69 14.70
C LEU A 103 -1.33 3.55 13.49
N ALA A 104 -1.74 3.17 12.27
CA ALA A 104 -1.47 3.95 11.07
C ALA A 104 -2.01 5.38 11.17
N GLY A 105 -3.27 5.54 11.60
CA GLY A 105 -3.86 6.87 11.79
C GLY A 105 -3.14 7.70 12.85
N LEU A 106 -2.63 7.06 13.92
CA LEU A 106 -1.86 7.77 14.94
C LEU A 106 -0.51 8.26 14.42
N LEU A 107 0.18 7.43 13.63
CA LEU A 107 1.44 7.80 12.99
C LEU A 107 1.25 8.96 12.00
N GLU A 108 0.13 8.99 11.28
CA GLU A 108 -0.23 10.11 10.40
C GLU A 108 -0.48 11.42 11.17
N LEU A 109 -1.11 11.36 12.35
CA LEU A 109 -1.27 12.55 13.18
C LEU A 109 0.04 13.00 13.82
N ALA A 110 0.95 12.07 14.11
CA ALA A 110 2.22 12.34 14.79
C ALA A 110 3.25 13.09 13.91
N VAL A 111 3.09 13.17 12.59
CA VAL A 111 4.07 13.83 11.71
C VAL A 111 3.76 15.32 11.45
N PRO A 112 4.77 16.20 11.30
CA PRO A 112 4.55 17.65 11.19
C PRO A 112 3.74 18.10 9.97
N VAL A 113 4.04 17.55 8.78
CA VAL A 113 3.42 17.93 7.50
C VAL A 113 3.04 16.67 6.72
N PRO A 114 1.80 16.15 6.82
CA PRO A 114 1.41 14.86 6.23
C PRO A 114 1.70 14.73 4.74
N GLU A 115 1.53 15.80 3.96
CA GLU A 115 1.69 15.78 2.50
C GLU A 115 3.13 15.55 2.03
N ARG A 116 4.13 15.70 2.91
CA ARG A 116 5.54 15.52 2.58
C ARG A 116 6.02 14.08 2.70
N GLN A 117 5.20 13.18 3.25
CA GLN A 117 5.57 11.78 3.40
C GLN A 117 4.39 10.85 3.24
N ARG A 118 4.68 9.65 2.78
CA ARG A 118 3.77 8.51 2.85
C ARG A 118 4.25 7.59 3.94
N ILE A 119 3.40 7.32 4.91
CA ILE A 119 3.66 6.36 5.99
C ILE A 119 2.85 5.11 5.68
N THR A 120 3.51 3.95 5.68
CA THR A 120 2.87 2.67 5.39
C THR A 120 3.20 1.67 6.49
N LEU A 121 2.18 1.00 7.01
CA LEU A 121 2.32 -0.05 8.01
C LEU A 121 2.30 -1.42 7.34
N ASP A 122 3.40 -2.16 7.38
CA ASP A 122 3.49 -3.53 6.89
C ASP A 122 3.33 -4.52 8.05
N ALA A 123 2.10 -4.97 8.26
CA ALA A 123 1.77 -6.02 9.24
C ALA A 123 2.01 -7.44 8.69
N GLY A 124 2.69 -7.59 7.55
CA GLY A 124 3.08 -8.87 6.97
C GLY A 124 2.15 -9.44 5.91
N ALA A 125 1.00 -8.80 5.62
CA ALA A 125 0.00 -9.25 4.64
C ALA A 125 0.61 -9.69 3.29
N LYS A 126 0.55 -10.99 2.97
CA LYS A 126 1.17 -11.59 1.78
C LYS A 126 0.20 -11.73 0.62
N VAL A 127 -0.94 -12.35 0.92
CA VAL A 127 -2.05 -12.54 -0.01
C VAL A 127 -3.22 -11.78 0.55
N LEU A 128 -3.84 -10.97 -0.28
CA LEU A 128 -4.97 -10.13 0.09
C LEU A 128 -6.12 -10.38 -0.87
N PHE A 129 -7.31 -9.95 -0.49
CA PHE A 129 -8.46 -9.97 -1.36
C PHE A 129 -9.34 -8.74 -1.16
N SER A 130 -10.08 -8.39 -2.21
CA SER A 130 -11.13 -7.39 -2.17
C SER A 130 -12.24 -7.78 -3.13
N ARG A 131 -13.43 -7.21 -2.95
CA ARG A 131 -14.57 -7.35 -3.87
C ARG A 131 -15.01 -5.96 -4.32
N PRO A 132 -14.29 -5.33 -5.27
CA PRO A 132 -14.56 -3.95 -5.67
C PRO A 132 -15.97 -3.79 -6.23
N ALA A 133 -16.86 -3.13 -5.51
CA ALA A 133 -18.18 -2.77 -6.00
C ALA A 133 -18.12 -1.52 -6.91
N PRO A 134 -19.05 -1.35 -7.86
CA PRO A 134 -19.17 -0.10 -8.61
C PRO A 134 -19.53 1.06 -7.68
N GLY A 135 -18.83 2.19 -7.81
CA GLY A 135 -19.16 3.44 -7.10
C GLY A 135 -18.71 3.52 -5.63
N GLU A 136 -18.16 2.45 -5.05
CA GLU A 136 -17.71 2.41 -3.66
C GLU A 136 -16.27 1.90 -3.54
N GLU A 137 -15.51 2.48 -2.61
CA GLU A 137 -14.20 1.98 -2.23
C GLU A 137 -14.35 0.73 -1.35
N SER A 138 -13.85 -0.40 -1.83
CA SER A 138 -13.93 -1.65 -1.10
C SER A 138 -12.70 -1.86 -0.22
N ARG A 139 -12.90 -2.39 0.99
CA ARG A 139 -11.78 -2.74 1.87
C ARG A 139 -10.89 -3.82 1.22
N VAL A 140 -9.59 -3.71 1.44
CA VAL A 140 -8.62 -4.79 1.17
C VAL A 140 -8.40 -5.58 2.46
N ASN A 141 -8.65 -6.88 2.41
CA ASN A 141 -8.53 -7.76 3.56
C ASN A 141 -7.36 -8.72 3.38
N ALA A 142 -6.64 -9.03 4.46
CA ALA A 142 -5.61 -10.05 4.43
C ALA A 142 -6.25 -11.44 4.31
N LEU A 143 -5.85 -12.21 3.30
CA LEU A 143 -6.18 -13.64 3.16
C LEU A 143 -5.13 -14.49 3.86
N LEU A 144 -3.86 -14.13 3.69
CA LEU A 144 -2.71 -14.77 4.31
C LEU A 144 -1.78 -13.67 4.82
N SER A 145 -1.81 -13.43 6.14
CA SER A 145 -0.97 -12.42 6.79
C SER A 145 0.38 -12.96 7.20
N GLN A 146 0.43 -14.21 7.68
CA GLN A 146 1.64 -14.91 8.05
C GLN A 146 1.48 -16.38 7.67
N GLY A 147 2.54 -17.02 7.21
CA GLY A 147 2.43 -18.35 6.64
C GLY A 147 3.77 -18.94 6.25
N PRO A 148 4.03 -20.21 6.60
CA PRO A 148 3.71 -20.74 7.90
C PRO A 148 5.01 -20.63 8.74
N TYR A 149 4.91 -20.58 10.06
CA TYR A 149 6.05 -20.49 10.99
C TYR A 149 5.75 -21.38 12.22
N LEU A 150 6.76 -21.93 12.90
CA LEU A 150 6.61 -22.73 14.12
C LEU A 150 7.77 -22.40 15.09
N ARG A 151 7.75 -22.69 16.38
CA ARG A 151 6.87 -22.14 17.42
C ARG A 151 7.76 -21.50 18.51
N PRO A 152 7.21 -20.74 19.48
CA PRO A 152 7.89 -20.36 20.73
C PRO A 152 7.88 -21.49 21.79
N ALA A 153 8.49 -21.26 22.96
CA ALA A 153 9.00 -22.26 23.93
C ALA A 153 7.97 -23.22 24.61
N PRO A 154 8.39 -24.39 25.16
CA PRO A 154 9.78 -24.90 25.30
C PRO A 154 10.30 -25.74 24.13
N ASP A 155 9.43 -26.13 23.20
CA ASP A 155 9.69 -27.14 22.16
C ASP A 155 10.16 -26.54 20.80
N ARG A 156 9.65 -25.38 20.36
CA ARG A 156 10.12 -24.60 19.18
C ARG A 156 10.54 -25.39 17.91
N THR A 157 9.84 -26.47 17.58
CA THR A 157 10.14 -27.32 16.41
C THR A 157 9.50 -26.76 15.11
N PRO A 158 9.75 -27.31 13.90
CA PRO A 158 10.22 -26.58 12.70
C PRO A 158 9.37 -25.45 12.08
N ALA A 159 9.88 -24.21 12.11
CA ALA A 159 9.37 -23.08 11.32
C ALA A 159 9.65 -23.28 9.83
N HIS A 160 8.71 -23.82 9.06
CA HIS A 160 8.85 -23.80 7.61
C HIS A 160 8.93 -22.38 7.05
N SER A 161 9.47 -22.26 5.84
CA SER A 161 9.75 -21.00 5.13
C SER A 161 8.51 -20.15 4.90
N GLY A 162 7.54 -20.80 4.29
CA GLY A 162 6.34 -20.15 3.82
C GLY A 162 6.52 -19.00 2.88
N LEU A 163 5.45 -18.22 2.82
CA LEU A 163 5.34 -17.09 1.92
C LEU A 163 5.86 -15.86 2.66
N VAL A 164 6.88 -15.21 2.13
CA VAL A 164 7.59 -14.12 2.80
C VAL A 164 7.54 -12.83 2.00
N SER A 165 7.89 -12.89 0.72
CA SER A 165 7.87 -11.74 -0.18
C SER A 165 7.32 -12.15 -1.55
N PRO A 166 5.98 -12.25 -1.68
CA PRO A 166 5.32 -12.50 -2.95
C PRO A 166 5.72 -11.51 -4.03
N GLN A 167 6.05 -12.03 -5.21
CA GLN A 167 6.48 -11.24 -6.36
C GLN A 167 5.49 -11.26 -7.51
N CYS A 168 4.79 -12.37 -7.68
CA CYS A 168 3.87 -12.60 -8.78
C CYS A 168 2.80 -13.61 -8.36
N MET A 169 1.67 -13.61 -9.06
CA MET A 169 0.55 -14.50 -8.77
C MET A 169 -0.19 -14.87 -10.05
N ALA A 170 -0.68 -16.11 -10.11
CA ALA A 170 -1.60 -16.62 -11.11
C ALA A 170 -2.73 -17.41 -10.41
N MET A 171 -3.79 -17.76 -11.14
CA MET A 171 -4.88 -18.60 -10.63
C MET A 171 -4.96 -19.88 -11.45
N THR A 172 -5.15 -21.03 -10.80
CA THR A 172 -5.42 -22.30 -11.48
C THR A 172 -6.89 -22.38 -11.92
N PRO A 173 -7.25 -23.25 -12.89
CA PRO A 173 -8.65 -23.49 -13.25
C PRO A 173 -9.53 -23.94 -12.08
N ASP A 174 -8.94 -24.63 -11.10
CA ASP A 174 -9.63 -25.08 -9.88
C ASP A 174 -9.83 -23.94 -8.86
N GLY A 175 -9.31 -22.74 -9.16
CA GLY A 175 -9.45 -21.52 -8.36
C GLY A 175 -8.35 -21.30 -7.32
N ASP A 176 -7.38 -22.21 -7.18
CA ASP A 176 -6.25 -21.99 -6.27
C ASP A 176 -5.32 -20.89 -6.80
N LEU A 177 -4.73 -20.14 -5.88
CA LEU A 177 -3.76 -19.10 -6.18
C LEU A 177 -2.37 -19.72 -6.22
N VAL A 178 -1.62 -19.49 -7.29
CA VAL A 178 -0.21 -19.83 -7.37
C VAL A 178 0.60 -18.56 -7.18
N VAL A 179 1.49 -18.54 -6.19
CA VAL A 179 2.24 -17.35 -5.79
C VAL A 179 3.74 -17.61 -5.88
N GLY A 180 4.44 -16.86 -6.72
CA GLY A 180 5.90 -16.86 -6.75
C GLY A 180 6.45 -15.96 -5.65
N ASP A 181 7.32 -16.50 -4.81
CA ASP A 181 7.85 -15.87 -3.61
C ASP A 181 9.37 -15.70 -3.69
N ALA A 182 9.85 -14.49 -3.41
CA ALA A 182 11.29 -14.21 -3.41
C ALA A 182 12.02 -14.79 -2.19
N GLY A 183 11.31 -15.33 -1.21
CA GLY A 183 11.88 -15.73 0.06
C GLY A 183 12.24 -14.53 0.94
N GLY A 184 13.11 -14.78 1.92
CA GLY A 184 13.66 -13.75 2.81
C GLY A 184 15.06 -13.31 2.42
N VAL A 185 15.55 -12.31 3.15
CA VAL A 185 16.91 -11.78 3.05
C VAL A 185 17.92 -12.92 3.16
N GLY A 186 18.90 -12.94 2.25
CA GLY A 186 19.91 -13.99 2.18
C GLY A 186 19.40 -15.34 1.65
N ALA A 187 18.25 -15.35 0.96
CA ALA A 187 17.53 -16.57 0.57
C ALA A 187 17.16 -17.45 1.77
N VAL A 188 16.87 -16.80 2.90
CA VAL A 188 16.38 -17.45 4.12
C VAL A 188 15.10 -16.73 4.55
N PRO A 189 13.91 -17.33 4.38
CA PRO A 189 13.70 -18.59 3.70
C PRO A 189 13.96 -18.54 2.18
N ALA A 190 14.19 -19.69 1.56
CA ALA A 190 14.52 -19.76 0.12
C ALA A 190 13.33 -19.33 -0.76
N PRO A 191 13.58 -18.81 -1.97
CA PRO A 191 12.54 -18.58 -2.96
C PRO A 191 11.72 -19.84 -3.24
N GLY A 192 10.44 -19.66 -3.58
CA GLY A 192 9.54 -20.78 -3.80
C GLY A 192 8.32 -20.38 -4.60
N VAL A 193 7.56 -21.37 -5.06
CA VAL A 193 6.24 -21.16 -5.63
C VAL A 193 5.22 -21.89 -4.78
N TRP A 194 4.17 -21.21 -4.33
CA TRP A 194 3.23 -21.73 -3.35
C TRP A 194 1.84 -21.79 -3.94
N ARG A 195 1.10 -22.87 -3.68
CA ARG A 195 -0.36 -22.88 -3.88
C ARG A 195 -1.08 -22.50 -2.61
N ILE A 196 -1.93 -21.49 -2.72
CA ILE A 196 -2.75 -20.95 -1.64
C ILE A 196 -4.21 -21.08 -2.05
N THR A 197 -5.03 -21.67 -1.21
CA THR A 197 -6.47 -21.77 -1.44
C THR A 197 -7.12 -20.40 -1.35
N ARG A 198 -8.31 -20.23 -1.93
CA ARG A 198 -9.10 -18.98 -1.84
C ARG A 198 -9.59 -18.66 -0.42
N THR A 199 -9.37 -19.57 0.54
CA THR A 199 -9.65 -19.39 1.98
C THR A 199 -8.41 -19.05 2.80
N GLY A 200 -7.22 -18.95 2.17
CA GLY A 200 -5.96 -18.56 2.82
C GLY A 200 -5.15 -19.71 3.42
N GLY A 201 -5.47 -20.95 3.07
CA GLY A 201 -4.66 -22.11 3.46
C GLY A 201 -3.59 -22.43 2.42
N TYR A 202 -2.47 -23.03 2.84
CA TYR A 202 -1.56 -23.70 1.90
C TYR A 202 -2.25 -24.95 1.33
N ALA A 203 -2.14 -25.19 0.03
CA ALA A 203 -2.75 -26.36 -0.60
C ALA A 203 -1.84 -27.60 -0.48
N ASP A 204 -0.52 -27.42 -0.48
CA ASP A 204 0.46 -28.50 -0.53
C ASP A 204 1.20 -28.70 0.79
N TRP A 205 1.14 -29.91 1.32
CA TRP A 205 1.73 -30.30 2.60
C TRP A 205 2.60 -31.55 2.47
N THR A 206 3.53 -31.74 3.39
CA THR A 206 4.39 -32.93 3.46
C THR A 206 4.79 -33.25 4.90
N GLY A 207 5.18 -34.51 5.14
CA GLY A 207 5.67 -34.98 6.45
C GLY A 207 4.59 -35.16 7.51
N GLY A 208 5.00 -35.70 8.66
CA GLY A 208 4.21 -35.77 9.90
C GLY A 208 5.04 -35.18 11.04
N PRO A 209 4.65 -34.04 11.67
CA PRO A 209 3.46 -33.23 11.40
C PRO A 209 3.47 -32.55 10.02
N PRO A 210 2.29 -32.21 9.44
CA PRO A 210 2.19 -31.64 8.11
C PRO A 210 2.81 -30.24 8.06
N VAL A 211 3.72 -30.05 7.12
CA VAL A 211 4.44 -28.81 6.84
C VAL A 211 4.08 -28.32 5.44
N PRO A 212 3.68 -27.05 5.25
CA PRO A 212 3.49 -26.50 3.92
C PRO A 212 4.78 -26.55 3.13
N ARG A 213 4.66 -26.94 1.87
CA ARG A 213 5.78 -26.98 0.95
C ARG A 213 5.50 -26.14 -0.30
N PRO A 214 6.52 -25.53 -0.89
CA PRO A 214 6.39 -24.98 -2.22
C PRO A 214 6.17 -26.11 -3.24
N LEU A 215 5.58 -25.76 -4.38
CA LEU A 215 5.51 -26.57 -5.59
C LEU A 215 6.90 -26.89 -6.13
N GLY A 216 7.00 -28.04 -6.79
CA GLY A 216 8.24 -28.54 -7.40
C GLY A 216 9.02 -29.50 -6.50
N PRO A 217 10.18 -29.99 -6.99
CA PRO A 217 11.00 -30.97 -6.27
C PRO A 217 11.74 -30.34 -5.09
N ALA A 218 12.06 -31.16 -4.09
CA ALA A 218 12.96 -30.76 -3.02
C ALA A 218 14.33 -30.36 -3.60
N GLY A 219 14.83 -29.18 -3.22
CA GLY A 219 16.11 -28.66 -3.74
C GLY A 219 16.02 -28.03 -5.13
N TRP A 220 14.83 -27.67 -5.62
CA TRP A 220 14.70 -26.83 -6.81
C TRP A 220 15.50 -25.54 -6.64
N ALA A 221 16.60 -25.42 -7.40
CA ALA A 221 17.49 -24.26 -7.39
C ALA A 221 16.84 -23.05 -8.07
N LEU A 222 15.81 -22.49 -7.43
CA LEU A 222 14.97 -21.40 -7.90
C LEU A 222 15.54 -20.05 -7.43
N ALA A 223 15.83 -19.14 -8.36
CA ALA A 223 16.03 -17.73 -8.02
C ALA A 223 14.65 -17.09 -7.76
N PRO A 224 14.57 -15.92 -7.10
CA PRO A 224 13.30 -15.22 -6.89
C PRO A 224 12.44 -15.20 -8.16
N PRO A 225 11.24 -15.83 -8.15
CA PRO A 225 10.37 -15.84 -9.31
C PRO A 225 9.98 -14.42 -9.68
N VAL A 226 10.18 -14.06 -10.95
CA VAL A 226 9.82 -12.74 -11.49
C VAL A 226 8.43 -12.73 -12.09
N ALA A 227 7.95 -13.90 -12.56
CA ALA A 227 6.59 -14.08 -13.04
C ALA A 227 6.16 -15.55 -12.92
N VAL A 228 4.85 -15.76 -12.79
CA VAL A 228 4.20 -17.05 -12.92
C VAL A 228 3.02 -16.91 -13.87
N ALA A 229 2.78 -17.92 -14.69
CA ALA A 229 1.64 -17.96 -15.62
C ALA A 229 1.07 -19.37 -15.66
N VAL A 230 -0.25 -19.49 -15.70
CA VAL A 230 -0.94 -20.79 -15.77
C VAL A 230 -1.57 -20.97 -17.14
N ASP A 231 -1.22 -22.08 -17.78
CA ASP A 231 -1.85 -22.57 -19.00
C ASP A 231 -2.92 -23.60 -18.64
N ALA A 232 -4.16 -23.29 -18.98
CA ALA A 232 -5.33 -24.13 -18.77
C ALA A 232 -5.75 -24.95 -20.00
N THR A 233 -4.99 -24.87 -21.12
CA THR A 233 -5.31 -25.61 -22.34
C THR A 233 -5.14 -27.14 -22.25
N PRO A 234 -4.15 -27.71 -21.55
CA PRO A 234 -4.06 -29.17 -21.41
C PRO A 234 -5.06 -29.69 -20.36
N PRO A 235 -5.37 -31.01 -20.34
CA PRO A 235 -6.11 -31.61 -19.23
C PRO A 235 -5.40 -31.35 -17.88
N GLY A 236 -6.10 -30.71 -16.95
CA GLY A 236 -5.50 -30.15 -15.74
C GLY A 236 -4.98 -28.74 -15.96
N TRP A 237 -3.75 -28.45 -15.55
CA TRP A 237 -3.09 -27.18 -15.81
C TRP A 237 -1.57 -27.33 -15.86
N ARG A 238 -0.91 -26.38 -16.54
CA ARG A 238 0.54 -26.22 -16.55
C ARG A 238 0.91 -24.88 -15.97
N LEU A 239 1.76 -24.91 -14.97
CA LEU A 239 2.34 -23.71 -14.40
C LEU A 239 3.70 -23.45 -15.06
N TYR A 240 3.86 -22.23 -15.56
CA TYR A 240 5.13 -21.70 -16.02
C TYR A 240 5.69 -20.75 -14.97
N VAL A 241 6.91 -21.02 -14.52
CA VAL A 241 7.63 -20.22 -13.52
C VAL A 241 8.85 -19.61 -14.20
N LEU A 242 8.98 -18.30 -14.09
CA LEU A 242 10.04 -17.52 -14.69
C LEU A 242 10.95 -16.98 -13.59
N ASP A 243 12.24 -17.23 -13.71
CA ASP A 243 13.24 -16.73 -12.79
C ASP A 243 14.53 -16.34 -13.53
N VAL A 244 15.18 -15.26 -13.09
CA VAL A 244 16.39 -14.73 -13.74
C VAL A 244 17.61 -15.34 -13.07
N GLN A 245 18.34 -16.17 -13.82
CA GLN A 245 19.58 -16.82 -13.41
C GLN A 245 20.79 -16.04 -13.94
N GLN A 246 22.00 -16.42 -13.49
CA GLN A 246 23.24 -15.87 -14.07
C GLN A 246 23.36 -16.16 -15.58
N THR A 247 22.75 -17.26 -16.05
CA THR A 247 22.73 -17.67 -17.45
C THR A 247 21.60 -17.05 -18.28
N GLY A 248 20.81 -16.16 -17.67
CA GLY A 248 19.65 -15.52 -18.29
C GLY A 248 18.32 -16.00 -17.73
N LEU A 249 17.23 -15.67 -18.42
CA LEU A 249 15.88 -16.07 -18.04
C LEU A 249 15.70 -17.58 -18.18
N ARG A 250 15.28 -18.22 -17.09
CA ARG A 250 14.87 -19.62 -17.09
C ARG A 250 13.35 -19.70 -17.10
N LEU A 251 12.83 -20.56 -17.97
CA LEU A 251 11.42 -20.96 -18.00
C LEU A 251 11.33 -22.39 -17.46
N SER A 252 10.62 -22.56 -16.34
CA SER A 252 10.32 -23.86 -15.77
C SER A 252 8.85 -24.19 -15.95
N ARG A 253 8.52 -25.44 -16.24
CA ARG A 253 7.16 -25.97 -16.29
C ARG A 253 6.92 -26.89 -15.10
N VAL A 254 5.76 -26.75 -14.47
CA VAL A 254 5.23 -27.69 -13.47
C VAL A 254 3.86 -28.15 -13.94
N ASP A 255 3.71 -29.44 -14.20
CA ASP A 255 2.43 -30.04 -14.60
C ASP A 255 1.56 -30.33 -13.36
N SER A 256 0.23 -30.22 -13.49
CA SER A 256 -0.73 -30.43 -12.38
C SER A 256 -0.83 -31.87 -11.86
N ALA A 257 -0.18 -32.83 -12.53
CA ALA A 257 -0.16 -34.23 -12.11
C ALA A 257 0.61 -34.40 -10.80
N THR A 258 0.03 -35.12 -9.83
CA THR A 258 0.68 -35.42 -8.55
C THR A 258 1.41 -36.77 -8.60
N PRO A 259 2.68 -36.86 -8.14
CA PRO A 259 3.51 -35.79 -7.58
C PRO A 259 3.98 -34.81 -8.67
N TYR A 260 3.95 -33.51 -8.35
CA TYR A 260 4.33 -32.47 -9.31
C TYR A 260 5.75 -32.68 -9.82
N GLN A 261 5.89 -32.66 -11.13
CA GLN A 261 7.19 -32.74 -11.80
C GLN A 261 7.53 -31.37 -12.34
N GLN A 262 8.75 -30.91 -12.04
CA GLN A 262 9.31 -29.70 -12.62
C GLN A 262 10.25 -30.07 -13.77
N GLN A 263 10.17 -29.33 -14.87
CA GLN A 263 11.08 -29.46 -16.00
C GLN A 263 11.51 -28.07 -16.47
N THR A 264 12.80 -27.91 -16.77
CA THR A 264 13.28 -26.69 -17.44
C THR A 264 12.91 -26.77 -18.92
N VAL A 265 12.19 -25.76 -19.40
CA VAL A 265 11.77 -25.66 -20.79
C VAL A 265 12.90 -25.06 -21.62
N ALA A 266 13.32 -25.76 -22.68
CA ALA A 266 14.27 -25.22 -23.63
C ALA A 266 13.62 -24.07 -24.41
N THR A 267 14.18 -22.87 -24.28
CA THR A 267 13.69 -21.66 -24.95
C THR A 267 14.69 -21.11 -25.95
N HIS A 268 14.19 -20.34 -26.92
CA HIS A 268 15.01 -19.61 -27.87
C HIS A 268 15.92 -18.58 -27.17
N ALA A 269 17.07 -18.25 -27.78
CA ALA A 269 18.06 -17.36 -27.20
C ALA A 269 17.51 -15.95 -26.86
N SER A 270 16.58 -15.44 -27.68
CA SER A 270 15.93 -14.14 -27.44
C SER A 270 15.07 -14.11 -26.17
N VAL A 271 14.53 -15.25 -25.75
CA VAL A 271 13.79 -15.38 -24.47
C VAL A 271 14.77 -15.46 -23.32
N LYS A 272 15.83 -16.27 -23.44
CA LYS A 272 16.89 -16.38 -22.42
C LYS A 272 17.58 -15.04 -22.13
N GLY A 273 17.70 -14.17 -23.13
CA GLY A 273 18.31 -12.84 -22.97
C GLY A 273 17.47 -11.81 -22.20
N VAL A 274 16.22 -12.11 -21.84
CA VAL A 274 15.34 -11.15 -21.14
C VAL A 274 15.68 -11.08 -19.65
N VAL A 275 16.25 -9.98 -19.19
CA VAL A 275 16.65 -9.81 -17.78
C VAL A 275 15.66 -8.99 -16.95
N ASP A 276 14.84 -8.15 -17.58
CA ASP A 276 13.86 -7.28 -16.92
C ASP A 276 12.43 -7.67 -17.33
N VAL A 277 11.91 -8.71 -16.68
CA VAL A 277 10.52 -9.16 -16.85
C VAL A 277 9.60 -8.30 -16.01
N ALA A 278 8.65 -7.61 -16.64
CA ALA A 278 7.62 -6.84 -15.92
C ALA A 278 6.35 -7.65 -15.67
N ALA A 279 5.95 -8.51 -16.62
CA ALA A 279 4.78 -9.36 -16.52
C ALA A 279 4.92 -10.55 -17.46
N ALA A 280 4.26 -11.66 -17.11
CA ALA A 280 4.05 -12.78 -18.02
C ALA A 280 2.60 -13.25 -17.91
N VAL A 281 1.97 -13.50 -19.06
CA VAL A 281 0.58 -13.95 -19.15
C VAL A 281 0.53 -15.14 -20.09
N CYS A 282 -0.18 -16.20 -19.70
CA CYS A 282 -0.45 -17.32 -20.59
C CYS A 282 -1.89 -17.23 -21.07
N GLU A 283 -2.10 -17.30 -22.37
CA GLU A 283 -3.42 -17.28 -23.00
C GLU A 283 -3.40 -18.22 -24.20
N ALA A 284 -4.38 -19.11 -24.29
CA ALA A 284 -4.55 -20.05 -25.41
C ALA A 284 -3.25 -20.81 -25.84
N GLY A 285 -2.48 -21.32 -24.87
CA GLY A 285 -1.24 -22.07 -25.15
C GLY A 285 -0.06 -21.20 -25.60
N ARG A 286 -0.17 -19.87 -25.45
CA ARG A 286 0.89 -18.91 -25.76
C ARG A 286 1.31 -18.17 -24.51
N LEU A 287 2.61 -17.97 -24.33
CA LEU A 287 3.18 -17.20 -23.23
C LEU A 287 3.63 -15.84 -23.74
N TYR A 288 2.97 -14.78 -23.27
CA TYR A 288 3.31 -13.39 -23.54
C TYR A 288 4.22 -12.87 -22.42
N LEU A 289 5.43 -12.46 -22.78
CA LEU A 289 6.44 -11.96 -21.85
C LEU A 289 6.73 -10.49 -22.11
N LEU A 290 6.39 -9.63 -21.14
CA LEU A 290 6.70 -8.20 -21.22
C LEU A 290 8.14 -7.94 -20.77
N ASN A 291 9.00 -7.62 -21.73
CA ASN A 291 10.37 -7.18 -21.48
C ASN A 291 10.40 -5.65 -21.30
N LYS A 292 10.63 -5.23 -20.06
CA LYS A 292 10.64 -3.83 -19.66
C LYS A 292 11.77 -3.04 -20.31
N LYS A 293 12.96 -3.63 -20.36
CA LYS A 293 14.18 -2.97 -20.85
C LYS A 293 14.14 -2.70 -22.35
N ASP A 294 13.74 -3.72 -23.11
CA ASP A 294 13.70 -3.64 -24.58
C ASP A 294 12.37 -3.12 -25.11
N LYS A 295 11.40 -2.82 -24.23
CA LYS A 295 10.07 -2.29 -24.57
C LYS A 295 9.39 -3.10 -25.66
N ARG A 296 9.24 -4.40 -25.40
CA ARG A 296 8.62 -5.36 -26.31
C ARG A 296 7.90 -6.46 -25.55
N VAL A 297 6.91 -7.06 -26.20
CA VAL A 297 6.30 -8.32 -25.77
C VAL A 297 6.84 -9.44 -26.64
N LEU A 298 7.36 -10.50 -26.03
CA LEU A 298 7.65 -11.75 -26.73
C LEU A 298 6.43 -12.66 -26.63
N ASP A 299 5.94 -13.10 -27.77
CA ASP A 299 4.84 -14.04 -27.91
C ASP A 299 5.43 -15.43 -28.25
N ILE A 300 5.45 -16.30 -27.24
CA ILE A 300 6.10 -17.60 -27.25
C ILE A 300 5.05 -18.69 -27.40
N ASP A 301 5.16 -19.49 -28.47
CA ASP A 301 4.34 -20.69 -28.64
C ASP A 301 4.83 -21.79 -27.70
N LEU A 302 3.99 -22.23 -26.75
CA LEU A 302 4.36 -23.23 -25.77
C LEU A 302 4.41 -24.66 -26.35
N ALA A 303 3.88 -24.88 -27.56
CA ALA A 303 4.08 -26.13 -28.29
C ALA A 303 5.48 -26.20 -28.93
N ALA A 304 6.12 -25.05 -29.20
CA ALA A 304 7.45 -24.95 -29.80
C ALA A 304 8.30 -23.84 -29.14
N PRO A 305 8.60 -23.91 -27.82
CA PRO A 305 9.19 -22.79 -27.07
C PRO A 305 10.65 -22.47 -27.47
N ALA A 306 11.32 -23.40 -28.17
CA ALA A 306 12.65 -23.21 -28.72
C ALA A 306 12.67 -22.48 -30.08
N ALA A 307 11.52 -22.34 -30.74
CA ALA A 307 11.40 -21.58 -31.98
C ALA A 307 11.53 -20.07 -31.73
N VAL A 308 11.87 -19.32 -32.76
CA VAL A 308 11.98 -17.86 -32.69
C VAL A 308 10.61 -17.29 -32.29
N PRO A 309 10.47 -16.59 -31.14
CA PRO A 309 9.20 -16.04 -30.73
C PRO A 309 8.82 -14.85 -31.60
N ARG A 310 7.51 -14.65 -31.79
CA ARG A 310 7.01 -13.42 -32.38
C ARG A 310 7.32 -12.28 -31.42
N THR A 311 7.76 -11.14 -31.95
CA THR A 311 8.08 -9.96 -31.15
C THR A 311 7.12 -8.83 -31.49
N ILE A 312 6.50 -8.24 -30.48
CA ILE A 312 5.60 -7.09 -30.60
C ILE A 312 6.33 -5.89 -29.98
N ALA A 313 6.75 -4.94 -30.82
CA ALA A 313 7.44 -3.73 -30.36
C ALA A 313 6.46 -2.75 -29.68
N LEU A 314 6.95 -2.03 -28.66
CA LEU A 314 6.17 -1.03 -27.92
C LEU A 314 6.80 0.37 -28.10
N PRO A 315 6.80 0.94 -29.31
CA PRO A 315 7.39 2.25 -29.55
C PRO A 315 6.66 3.33 -28.74
N GLY A 316 7.42 4.30 -28.21
CA GLY A 316 6.89 5.43 -27.46
C GLY A 316 6.60 5.18 -25.99
N LEU A 317 6.58 3.92 -25.53
CA LEU A 317 6.43 3.63 -24.09
C LEU A 317 7.70 4.01 -23.31
N THR A 318 7.52 4.41 -22.06
CA THR A 318 8.61 4.88 -21.19
C THR A 318 9.12 3.77 -20.30
N VAL A 319 8.25 3.20 -19.46
CA VAL A 319 8.53 2.18 -18.45
C VAL A 319 7.34 1.20 -18.40
N PRO A 320 7.25 0.24 -19.33
CA PRO A 320 6.15 -0.73 -19.32
C PRO A 320 6.25 -1.62 -18.08
N ARG A 321 5.14 -1.71 -17.33
CA ARG A 321 5.08 -2.31 -15.98
C ARG A 321 4.07 -3.45 -15.86
N SER A 322 3.02 -3.46 -16.66
CA SER A 322 1.98 -4.48 -16.60
C SER A 322 1.46 -4.84 -17.98
N LEU A 323 0.92 -6.04 -18.10
CA LEU A 323 0.40 -6.62 -19.34
C LEU A 323 -0.92 -7.31 -19.04
N LEU A 324 -1.92 -7.02 -19.86
CA LEU A 324 -3.17 -7.76 -20.01
C LEU A 324 -3.24 -8.27 -21.46
N VAL A 325 -3.59 -9.54 -21.64
CA VAL A 325 -3.98 -10.10 -22.93
C VAL A 325 -5.51 -10.17 -22.94
N GLY A 326 -6.15 -9.40 -23.82
CA GLY A 326 -7.59 -9.38 -23.97
C GLY A 326 -8.11 -10.62 -24.72
N PRO A 327 -9.41 -10.94 -24.60
CA PRO A 327 -10.02 -12.09 -25.28
C PRO A 327 -10.04 -11.94 -26.81
N ASP A 328 -9.90 -10.72 -27.33
CA ASP A 328 -9.75 -10.43 -28.76
C ASP A 328 -8.28 -10.53 -29.24
N GLY A 329 -7.37 -10.96 -28.37
CA GLY A 329 -5.93 -11.04 -28.60
C GLY A 329 -5.21 -9.69 -28.50
N ARG A 330 -5.92 -8.56 -28.36
CA ARG A 330 -5.27 -7.26 -28.18
C ARG A 330 -4.65 -7.16 -26.80
N LEU A 331 -3.56 -6.40 -26.70
CA LEU A 331 -2.87 -6.22 -25.43
C LEU A 331 -3.22 -4.87 -24.81
N VAL A 332 -3.24 -4.81 -23.50
CA VAL A 332 -3.19 -3.55 -22.75
C VAL A 332 -1.93 -3.52 -21.91
N ILE A 333 -1.12 -2.48 -22.09
CA ILE A 333 0.15 -2.29 -21.38
C ILE A 333 0.03 -1.08 -20.45
N GLY A 334 0.31 -1.28 -19.17
CA GLY A 334 0.49 -0.17 -18.24
C GLY A 334 1.90 0.38 -18.33
N ASP A 335 2.02 1.68 -18.53
CA ASP A 335 3.30 2.38 -18.73
C ASP A 335 3.47 3.45 -17.64
N ALA A 336 4.44 3.23 -16.74
CA ALA A 336 4.84 4.25 -15.79
C ALA A 336 5.65 5.34 -16.51
N ARG A 337 5.49 6.60 -16.10
CA ARG A 337 6.19 7.72 -16.72
C ARG A 337 7.24 8.33 -15.82
N ALA A 338 8.22 8.95 -16.46
CA ALA A 338 9.23 9.73 -15.74
C ALA A 338 8.62 10.98 -15.13
N GLU A 339 7.58 11.58 -15.72
CA GLU A 339 6.83 12.77 -15.26
C GLU A 339 5.33 12.62 -15.56
N GLY A 340 4.48 13.23 -14.72
CA GLY A 340 3.02 13.15 -14.86
C GLY A 340 2.44 11.77 -14.48
N PRO A 341 1.12 11.57 -14.71
CA PRO A 341 0.48 10.29 -14.44
C PRO A 341 0.94 9.20 -15.41
N ALA A 342 0.77 7.95 -15.00
CA ALA A 342 0.96 6.79 -15.86
C ALA A 342 -0.11 6.71 -16.96
N GLU A 343 0.16 5.91 -17.98
CA GLU A 343 -0.71 5.70 -19.13
C GLU A 343 -1.03 4.21 -19.31
N LEU A 344 -2.17 3.92 -19.94
CA LEU A 344 -2.51 2.60 -20.41
C LEU A 344 -2.54 2.61 -21.94
N PHE A 345 -1.83 1.68 -22.58
CA PHE A 345 -1.78 1.60 -24.04
C PHE A 345 -2.49 0.36 -24.53
N ARG A 346 -3.39 0.52 -25.50
CA ARG A 346 -3.89 -0.59 -26.32
C ARG A 346 -2.89 -0.88 -27.43
N VAL A 347 -2.51 -2.14 -27.58
CA VAL A 347 -1.54 -2.60 -28.57
C VAL A 347 -2.16 -3.70 -29.40
N ASP A 348 -2.12 -3.56 -30.71
CA ASP A 348 -2.51 -4.61 -31.64
C ASP A 348 -1.28 -5.50 -31.93
N PRO A 349 -1.32 -6.81 -31.62
CA PRO A 349 -0.22 -7.71 -31.95
C PRO A 349 0.12 -7.74 -33.43
N ALA A 350 -0.85 -7.48 -34.33
CA ALA A 350 -0.65 -7.42 -35.78
C ALA A 350 0.29 -6.28 -36.20
N GLY A 351 0.51 -5.29 -35.33
CA GLY A 351 1.40 -4.15 -35.55
C GLY A 351 0.68 -2.82 -35.44
N GLY A 352 1.43 -1.73 -35.59
CA GLY A 352 0.95 -0.36 -35.40
C GLY A 352 1.49 0.29 -34.13
N ALA A 353 1.24 1.59 -33.99
CA ALA A 353 1.65 2.34 -32.81
C ALA A 353 0.70 2.02 -31.63
N PRO A 354 1.23 1.83 -30.41
CA PRO A 354 0.43 1.75 -29.19
C PRO A 354 -0.51 2.96 -29.08
N THR A 355 -1.79 2.70 -28.86
CA THR A 355 -2.82 3.75 -28.73
C THR A 355 -3.04 4.07 -27.25
N PRO A 356 -2.82 5.30 -26.79
CA PRO A 356 -3.06 5.67 -25.39
C PRO A 356 -4.56 5.65 -25.09
N LEU A 357 -4.93 5.11 -23.94
CA LEU A 357 -6.31 5.01 -23.50
C LEU A 357 -6.72 6.18 -22.62
N LEU A 358 -5.77 6.87 -21.96
CA LEU A 358 -6.03 7.96 -21.02
C LEU A 358 -5.51 9.31 -21.53
N ALA A 359 -5.15 9.43 -22.82
CA ALA A 359 -4.56 10.66 -23.37
C ALA A 359 -5.44 11.91 -23.20
N ASN A 360 -6.77 11.75 -23.26
CA ASN A 360 -7.72 12.85 -23.12
C ASN A 360 -8.18 13.06 -21.65
N VAL A 361 -7.69 12.24 -20.71
CA VAL A 361 -8.01 12.39 -19.28
C VAL A 361 -7.14 13.51 -18.71
N PRO A 362 -7.72 14.55 -18.08
CA PRO A 362 -6.94 15.60 -17.44
C PRO A 362 -5.97 15.02 -16.41
N PRO A 363 -4.72 15.52 -16.29
CA PRO A 363 -3.74 14.97 -15.36
C PRO A 363 -4.19 14.94 -13.88
N ALA A 364 -5.06 15.87 -13.48
CA ALA A 364 -5.64 15.91 -12.14
C ALA A 364 -6.60 14.73 -11.87
N ASP A 365 -7.24 14.22 -12.92
CA ASP A 365 -8.23 13.14 -12.88
C ASP A 365 -7.63 11.76 -13.16
N ASN A 366 -6.33 11.69 -13.50
CA ASN A 366 -5.59 10.44 -13.66
C ASN A 366 -4.69 10.18 -12.43
N PRO A 367 -5.12 9.33 -11.48
CA PRO A 367 -4.37 9.03 -10.27
C PRO A 367 -3.25 7.99 -10.46
N LEU A 368 -3.12 7.38 -11.64
CA LEU A 368 -2.15 6.30 -11.88
C LEU A 368 -0.71 6.84 -11.88
N LEU A 369 0.23 6.08 -11.33
CA LEU A 369 1.66 6.42 -11.25
C LEU A 369 2.55 5.26 -11.66
N ALA A 370 2.22 4.05 -11.21
CA ALA A 370 2.98 2.84 -11.45
C ALA A 370 2.05 1.61 -11.50
N PRO A 371 1.48 1.30 -12.68
CA PRO A 371 0.52 0.21 -12.85
C PRO A 371 1.23 -1.15 -12.89
N TYR A 372 1.17 -1.91 -11.80
CA TYR A 372 1.85 -3.21 -11.63
C TYR A 372 1.03 -4.40 -12.12
N ALA A 373 -0.29 -4.28 -12.19
CA ALA A 373 -1.14 -5.30 -12.81
C ALA A 373 -2.40 -4.68 -13.42
N ILE A 374 -2.91 -5.29 -14.49
CA ILE A 374 -4.14 -4.88 -15.16
C ILE A 374 -4.99 -6.14 -15.34
N LEU A 375 -6.26 -6.05 -14.99
CA LEU A 375 -7.27 -7.06 -15.29
C LEU A 375 -8.44 -6.44 -16.02
N GLN A 376 -9.11 -7.24 -16.81
CA GLN A 376 -10.34 -6.87 -17.47
C GLN A 376 -11.54 -7.30 -16.63
N GLU A 377 -12.44 -6.37 -16.29
CA GLU A 377 -13.73 -6.72 -15.69
C GLU A 377 -14.78 -7.05 -16.76
N ASP A 378 -14.80 -6.25 -17.82
CA ASP A 378 -15.58 -6.42 -19.04
C ASP A 378 -14.89 -5.72 -20.23
N THR A 379 -15.52 -5.69 -21.41
CA THR A 379 -14.96 -5.09 -22.63
C THR A 379 -14.50 -3.63 -22.48
N HIS A 380 -15.05 -2.87 -21.54
CA HIS A 380 -14.76 -1.45 -21.34
C HIS A 380 -14.30 -1.07 -19.92
N LEU A 381 -14.33 -2.00 -18.96
CA LEU A 381 -13.88 -1.79 -17.60
C LEU A 381 -12.56 -2.52 -17.34
N LEU A 382 -11.55 -1.75 -16.93
CA LEU A 382 -10.26 -2.28 -16.47
C LEU A 382 -10.10 -2.04 -14.97
N LEU A 383 -9.52 -3.01 -14.27
CA LEU A 383 -8.95 -2.83 -12.94
C LEU A 383 -7.44 -2.73 -13.04
N VAL A 384 -6.88 -1.69 -12.42
CA VAL A 384 -5.45 -1.40 -12.43
C VAL A 384 -4.95 -1.39 -10.99
N LEU A 385 -3.99 -2.25 -10.70
CA LEU A 385 -3.25 -2.26 -9.44
C LEU A 385 -2.10 -1.27 -9.55
N ASP A 386 -2.14 -0.19 -8.77
CA ASP A 386 -1.12 0.85 -8.77
C ASP A 386 -0.41 0.93 -7.41
N VAL A 387 0.91 1.04 -7.43
CA VAL A 387 1.76 1.13 -6.22
C VAL A 387 1.74 2.53 -5.60
N GLY A 388 1.34 3.55 -6.38
CA GLY A 388 1.20 4.93 -5.92
C GLY A 388 2.53 5.67 -5.73
N LEU A 389 3.64 5.17 -6.29
CA LEU A 389 4.96 5.75 -6.12
C LEU A 389 5.56 6.16 -7.46
N GLN A 390 6.21 7.32 -7.51
CA GLN A 390 6.92 7.77 -8.71
C GLN A 390 8.25 8.47 -8.36
N PRO A 391 9.42 8.00 -8.85
CA PRO A 391 9.59 6.67 -9.44
C PRO A 391 9.21 5.59 -8.42
N ASP A 392 8.66 4.47 -8.88
CA ASP A 392 8.26 3.36 -8.01
C ASP A 392 9.47 2.59 -7.44
N GLN A 393 10.57 2.57 -8.19
CA GLN A 393 11.85 2.01 -7.76
C GLN A 393 13.00 2.97 -8.08
N ASP A 394 13.83 3.24 -7.08
CA ASP A 394 15.09 3.97 -7.23
C ASP A 394 16.13 3.31 -6.32
N PRO A 395 17.02 2.45 -6.85
CA PRO A 395 18.02 1.76 -6.04
C PRO A 395 18.95 2.69 -5.28
N ASN A 396 19.22 3.89 -5.81
CA ASN A 396 20.11 4.86 -5.18
C ASN A 396 19.39 5.67 -4.11
N ARG A 397 18.06 5.84 -4.24
CA ARG A 397 17.23 6.66 -3.35
C ARG A 397 15.92 5.95 -3.00
N PRO A 398 15.99 4.81 -2.30
CA PRO A 398 14.87 3.89 -2.12
C PRO A 398 13.71 4.45 -1.30
N TYR A 399 13.85 5.59 -0.62
CA TYR A 399 12.75 6.23 0.13
C TYR A 399 12.39 7.64 -0.35
N LEU A 400 13.03 8.15 -1.40
CA LEU A 400 12.70 9.46 -1.96
C LEU A 400 11.88 9.29 -3.24
N ARG A 401 10.76 10.01 -3.30
CA ARG A 401 9.79 9.92 -4.39
C ARG A 401 9.38 11.31 -4.82
N ARG A 402 9.17 11.54 -6.11
CA ARG A 402 8.62 12.82 -6.56
C ARG A 402 7.13 12.90 -6.26
N THR A 403 6.40 11.82 -6.56
CA THR A 403 4.96 11.74 -6.31
C THR A 403 4.68 10.55 -5.39
N LEU A 404 3.88 10.81 -4.36
CA LEU A 404 3.51 9.86 -3.32
C LEU A 404 2.00 9.75 -3.23
N ARG A 405 1.46 8.55 -3.38
CA ARG A 405 0.06 8.19 -3.16
C ARG A 405 -0.01 6.84 -2.45
N PRO A 406 -1.05 6.59 -1.65
CA PRO A 406 -1.35 5.24 -1.19
C PRO A 406 -1.53 4.29 -2.38
N PRO A 407 -1.05 3.05 -2.28
CA PRO A 407 -1.29 2.02 -3.28
C PRO A 407 -2.79 1.67 -3.26
N ALA A 408 -3.36 1.43 -4.43
CA ALA A 408 -4.78 1.15 -4.56
C ALA A 408 -5.10 0.40 -5.85
N LEU A 409 -6.28 -0.20 -5.88
CA LEU A 409 -6.95 -0.57 -7.12
C LEU A 409 -7.68 0.65 -7.68
N TYR A 410 -7.54 0.87 -8.97
CA TYR A 410 -8.30 1.85 -9.72
C TYR A 410 -9.14 1.15 -10.78
N ARG A 411 -10.38 1.59 -10.94
CA ARG A 411 -11.26 1.20 -12.03
C ARG A 411 -11.21 2.25 -13.11
N VAL A 412 -10.90 1.82 -14.33
CA VAL A 412 -10.86 2.66 -15.54
C VAL A 412 -12.06 2.31 -16.39
N ASP A 413 -12.97 3.27 -16.54
CA ASP A 413 -14.14 3.16 -17.39
C ASP A 413 -13.90 3.82 -18.75
N LEU A 414 -13.75 2.98 -19.77
CA LEU A 414 -13.48 3.39 -21.15
C LEU A 414 -14.76 3.78 -21.93
N ARG A 415 -15.95 3.70 -21.31
CA ARG A 415 -17.22 4.15 -21.94
C ARG A 415 -17.42 5.65 -21.82
N ALA A 416 -16.82 6.26 -20.79
CA ALA A 416 -16.84 7.71 -20.61
C ALA A 416 -15.89 8.40 -21.60
N ASP A 417 -16.22 9.63 -21.98
CA ASP A 417 -15.36 10.50 -22.79
C ASP A 417 -15.18 11.86 -22.08
N PRO A 418 -13.99 12.17 -21.53
CA PRO A 418 -12.82 11.29 -21.47
C PRO A 418 -13.04 10.08 -20.52
N PRO A 419 -12.26 9.00 -20.65
CA PRO A 419 -12.34 7.85 -19.75
C PRO A 419 -12.23 8.23 -18.28
N ARG A 420 -12.97 7.53 -17.42
CA ARG A 420 -13.03 7.87 -15.99
C ARG A 420 -12.17 6.93 -15.18
N VAL A 421 -11.25 7.47 -14.38
CA VAL A 421 -10.44 6.69 -13.44
C VAL A 421 -10.93 6.92 -12.01
N THR A 422 -11.37 5.87 -11.33
CA THR A 422 -11.91 5.96 -9.96
C THR A 422 -11.18 4.98 -9.04
N ARG A 423 -10.93 5.38 -7.79
CA ARG A 423 -10.38 4.45 -6.81
C ARG A 423 -11.43 3.39 -6.48
N ALA A 424 -11.02 2.14 -6.44
CA ALA A 424 -11.87 0.98 -6.22
C ALA A 424 -11.65 0.33 -4.83
N THR A 425 -10.58 0.73 -4.12
CA THR A 425 -10.25 0.23 -2.79
C THR A 425 -9.85 1.32 -1.81
N GLU A 426 -10.21 1.15 -0.53
CA GLU A 426 -9.75 2.01 0.55
C GLU A 426 -8.20 2.02 0.66
N PRO A 427 -7.57 3.14 1.05
CA PRO A 427 -6.13 3.20 1.29
C PRO A 427 -5.72 2.43 2.56
N GLY A 428 -4.42 2.12 2.69
CA GLY A 428 -3.82 1.60 3.93
C GLY A 428 -3.80 0.07 4.09
N GLY A 429 -4.52 -0.66 3.22
CA GLY A 429 -4.50 -2.14 3.21
C GLY A 429 -3.35 -2.76 2.40
N LEU A 430 -2.58 -1.95 1.67
CA LEU A 430 -1.55 -2.38 0.73
C LEU A 430 -0.22 -1.67 1.02
N VAL A 431 0.90 -2.34 0.74
CA VAL A 431 2.26 -1.85 0.96
C VAL A 431 2.95 -1.61 -0.37
N PHE A 432 3.32 -2.69 -1.06
CA PHE A 432 3.92 -2.66 -2.40
C PHE A 432 3.39 -3.87 -3.17
N PRO A 433 2.12 -3.80 -3.62
CA PRO A 433 1.48 -4.93 -4.28
C PRO A 433 2.08 -5.16 -5.68
N ARG A 434 2.25 -6.45 -6.05
CA ARG A 434 2.99 -6.83 -7.27
C ARG A 434 2.22 -7.72 -8.23
N GLY A 435 1.17 -8.39 -7.77
CA GLY A 435 0.38 -9.30 -8.59
C GLY A 435 -1.09 -9.19 -8.25
N MET A 436 -1.93 -9.42 -9.26
CA MET A 436 -3.38 -9.36 -9.16
C MET A 436 -4.02 -10.41 -10.07
N VAL A 437 -4.95 -11.18 -9.54
CA VAL A 437 -5.81 -12.11 -10.29
C VAL A 437 -7.26 -11.96 -9.85
N ARG A 438 -8.21 -12.43 -10.66
CA ARG A 438 -9.64 -12.32 -10.36
C ARG A 438 -10.33 -13.66 -10.58
N GLY A 439 -11.22 -14.02 -9.66
CA GLY A 439 -12.07 -15.20 -9.76
C GLY A 439 -13.39 -14.95 -9.03
N GLU A 440 -14.52 -15.31 -9.66
CA GLU A 440 -15.87 -15.16 -9.08
C GLU A 440 -16.14 -13.75 -8.50
N GLY A 441 -15.75 -12.69 -9.22
CA GLY A 441 -15.92 -11.30 -8.79
C GLY A 441 -15.01 -10.85 -7.64
N THR A 442 -14.18 -11.74 -7.09
CA THR A 442 -13.19 -11.42 -6.06
C THR A 442 -11.83 -11.17 -6.72
N VAL A 443 -11.18 -10.08 -6.32
CA VAL A 443 -9.82 -9.76 -6.71
C VAL A 443 -8.88 -10.26 -5.62
N TYR A 444 -7.88 -11.04 -6.01
CA TYR A 444 -6.81 -11.50 -5.13
C TYR A 444 -5.52 -10.80 -5.50
N LEU A 445 -4.76 -10.40 -4.49
CA LEU A 445 -3.55 -9.60 -4.63
C LEU A 445 -2.39 -10.30 -3.93
N CYS A 446 -1.19 -10.15 -4.47
CA CYS A 446 0.03 -10.47 -3.74
C CYS A 446 0.82 -9.19 -3.43
N ASP A 447 1.28 -9.09 -2.18
CA ASP A 447 2.07 -7.95 -1.70
C ASP A 447 3.38 -8.45 -1.13
N GLY A 448 4.47 -8.00 -1.75
CA GLY A 448 5.84 -8.38 -1.42
C GLY A 448 6.43 -7.60 -0.24
N GLY A 449 5.78 -6.52 0.18
CA GLY A 449 6.36 -5.48 1.02
C GLY A 449 7.33 -4.59 0.23
N GLU A 450 7.84 -3.55 0.88
CA GLU A 450 8.79 -2.62 0.28
C GLU A 450 9.99 -3.38 -0.35
N PRO A 451 10.35 -3.12 -1.61
CA PRO A 451 11.53 -3.71 -2.22
C PRO A 451 12.77 -3.39 -1.38
N PHE A 452 13.48 -4.41 -0.90
CA PHE A 452 14.76 -4.22 -0.24
C PHE A 452 15.76 -3.58 -1.22
N SER A 453 16.38 -2.46 -0.85
CA SER A 453 17.54 -1.96 -1.60
C SER A 453 18.73 -2.88 -1.35
N ARG A 454 19.53 -3.17 -2.38
CA ARG A 454 20.69 -4.07 -2.29
C ARG A 454 21.76 -3.58 -1.30
N ASP A 455 21.74 -2.29 -0.96
CA ASP A 455 22.79 -1.60 -0.20
C ASP A 455 22.38 -1.22 1.23
N GLU A 456 21.19 -1.61 1.70
CA GLU A 456 20.74 -1.35 3.08
C GLU A 456 21.31 -2.34 4.10
N THR A 457 22.64 -2.42 4.12
CA THR A 457 23.38 -2.86 5.30
C THR A 457 23.30 -1.76 6.35
N GLY A 458 22.93 -2.11 7.60
CA GLY A 458 23.00 -1.15 8.70
C GLY A 458 24.44 -0.63 8.89
N PRO A 459 24.66 0.43 9.69
CA PRO A 459 25.99 0.99 9.95
C PRO A 459 27.03 -0.02 10.50
N ASN A 460 26.60 -1.23 10.88
CA ASN A 460 27.44 -2.36 11.31
C ASN A 460 27.25 -3.64 10.47
N ALA A 461 26.83 -3.56 9.21
CA ALA A 461 26.57 -4.73 8.34
C ALA A 461 25.57 -5.78 8.91
N ALA A 462 24.72 -5.38 9.87
CA ALA A 462 23.67 -6.26 10.37
C ALA A 462 22.61 -6.47 9.28
N LEU A 463 22.37 -7.73 8.92
CA LEU A 463 21.28 -8.13 8.04
C LEU A 463 19.97 -7.60 8.61
N ARG A 464 19.14 -6.93 7.78
CA ARG A 464 17.77 -6.60 8.17
C ARG A 464 17.06 -7.88 8.58
N ARG A 465 16.35 -7.85 9.71
CA ARG A 465 15.51 -8.97 10.14
C ARG A 465 14.49 -9.27 9.05
N ASN A 466 14.24 -10.56 8.83
CA ASN A 466 13.11 -11.02 8.02
C ASN A 466 11.81 -10.82 8.79
N PHE A 467 11.43 -9.57 9.06
CA PHE A 467 10.26 -9.23 9.87
C PHE A 467 8.98 -9.82 9.28
N ARG A 468 8.93 -9.87 7.94
CA ARG A 468 7.90 -10.52 7.15
C ARG A 468 7.84 -12.04 7.27
N ALA A 469 8.89 -12.68 7.78
CA ALA A 469 8.94 -14.11 8.09
C ALA A 469 8.89 -14.39 9.61
N ALA A 470 8.79 -13.33 10.43
CA ALA A 470 8.81 -13.43 11.88
C ALA A 470 7.43 -13.11 12.49
N PRO A 471 7.02 -13.80 13.56
CA PRO A 471 5.79 -13.48 14.26
C PRO A 471 5.94 -12.17 15.03
N HIS A 472 4.83 -11.47 15.20
CA HIS A 472 4.74 -10.25 16.02
C HIS A 472 5.67 -9.10 15.59
N GLU A 473 6.20 -9.11 14.37
CA GLU A 473 6.95 -7.97 13.83
C GLU A 473 6.09 -7.13 12.87
N ILE A 474 6.25 -5.81 12.94
CA ILE A 474 5.56 -4.85 12.06
C ILE A 474 6.60 -3.92 11.44
N GLY A 475 6.49 -3.71 10.13
CA GLY A 475 7.29 -2.73 9.39
C GLY A 475 6.61 -1.35 9.37
N VAL A 476 7.35 -0.28 9.65
CA VAL A 476 6.91 1.10 9.40
C VAL A 476 7.78 1.67 8.30
N ILE A 477 7.19 1.87 7.13
CA ILE A 477 7.86 2.37 5.94
C ILE A 477 7.51 3.84 5.77
N VAL A 478 8.53 4.67 5.56
CA VAL A 478 8.35 6.11 5.34
C VAL A 478 9.01 6.50 4.03
N HIS A 479 8.21 6.92 3.06
CA HIS A 479 8.70 7.57 1.84
C HIS A 479 8.54 9.08 1.98
N PHE A 480 9.52 9.85 1.51
CA PHE A 480 9.48 11.31 1.51
C PHE A 480 9.37 11.88 0.10
N ALA A 481 8.63 12.99 -0.02
CA ALA A 481 8.57 13.77 -1.23
C ALA A 481 9.94 14.42 -1.50
N ARG A 482 10.47 14.31 -2.71
CA ARG A 482 11.76 14.91 -3.12
C ARG A 482 11.72 16.43 -3.00
N THR A 483 10.58 17.02 -3.32
CA THR A 483 10.36 18.46 -3.23
C THR A 483 9.83 18.82 -1.86
N GLY A 484 10.54 19.71 -1.14
CA GLY A 484 10.04 20.31 0.09
C GLY A 484 10.32 19.54 1.39
N ALA A 485 10.94 18.35 1.36
CA ALA A 485 11.38 17.65 2.57
C ALA A 485 12.90 17.78 2.74
N THR A 486 13.35 18.73 3.56
CA THR A 486 14.77 18.85 3.92
C THR A 486 15.22 17.66 4.76
N THR A 487 16.53 17.40 4.85
CA THR A 487 17.08 16.37 5.75
C THR A 487 16.66 16.59 7.21
N GLU A 488 16.50 17.85 7.62
CA GLU A 488 16.03 18.21 8.94
C GLU A 488 14.55 17.83 9.14
N ASP A 489 13.69 18.12 8.16
CA ASP A 489 12.28 17.72 8.16
C ASP A 489 12.14 16.19 8.26
N GLN A 490 12.93 15.46 7.46
CA GLN A 490 12.96 14.00 7.48
C GLN A 490 13.34 13.49 8.87
N ARG A 491 14.41 14.03 9.47
CA ARG A 491 14.83 13.66 10.83
C ARG A 491 13.76 13.97 11.87
N ALA A 492 13.10 15.13 11.78
CA ALA A 492 12.04 15.52 12.69
C ALA A 492 10.83 14.57 12.61
N ALA A 493 10.38 14.25 11.39
CA ALA A 493 9.31 13.28 11.17
C ALA A 493 9.67 11.89 11.72
N LEU A 494 10.88 11.41 11.45
CA LEU A 494 11.34 10.09 11.91
C LEU A 494 11.50 10.00 13.43
N ARG A 495 11.91 11.09 14.10
CA ARG A 495 11.93 11.16 15.57
C ARG A 495 10.51 11.07 16.13
N SER A 496 9.60 11.91 15.61
CA SER A 496 8.20 11.92 16.06
C SER A 496 7.52 10.55 15.87
N LEU A 497 7.82 9.86 14.76
CA LEU A 497 7.30 8.52 14.51
C LEU A 497 7.90 7.46 15.45
N ALA A 498 9.19 7.54 15.75
CA ALA A 498 9.81 6.61 16.71
C ALA A 498 9.21 6.79 18.10
N ASP A 499 9.02 8.03 18.54
CA ASP A 499 8.40 8.35 19.82
C ASP A 499 6.96 7.85 19.87
N ALA A 500 6.17 8.07 18.81
CA ALA A 500 4.80 7.56 18.71
C ALA A 500 4.75 6.03 18.76
N LEU A 501 5.63 5.36 18.01
CA LEU A 501 5.69 3.89 18.00
C LEU A 501 6.06 3.31 19.35
N GLU A 502 7.02 3.90 20.07
CA GLU A 502 7.45 3.34 21.35
C GLU A 502 6.33 3.32 22.39
N HIS A 503 5.47 4.33 22.38
CA HIS A 503 4.37 4.47 23.34
C HIS A 503 3.10 3.72 22.92
N GLU A 504 2.86 3.57 21.62
CA GLU A 504 1.55 3.18 21.08
C GLU A 504 1.57 1.85 20.33
N ARG A 505 2.76 1.26 20.14
CA ARG A 505 2.86 -0.09 19.60
C ARG A 505 2.12 -1.08 20.50
N PRO A 506 1.52 -2.14 19.93
CA PRO A 506 1.03 -3.25 20.72
C PRO A 506 2.15 -3.83 21.59
N ALA A 507 1.86 -4.17 22.85
CA ALA A 507 2.86 -4.54 23.86
C ALA A 507 3.78 -5.71 23.44
N SER A 508 3.29 -6.63 22.60
CA SER A 508 4.05 -7.78 22.09
C SER A 508 4.67 -7.54 20.70
N ALA A 509 4.46 -6.38 20.08
CA ALA A 509 4.93 -6.10 18.74
C ALA A 509 6.37 -5.56 18.74
N LEU A 510 7.21 -6.20 17.93
CA LEU A 510 8.51 -5.67 17.55
C LEU A 510 8.36 -4.79 16.31
N THR A 511 8.92 -3.59 16.33
CA THR A 511 8.80 -2.65 15.23
C THR A 511 10.12 -2.58 14.46
N THR A 512 10.06 -2.80 13.15
CA THR A 512 11.16 -2.51 12.23
C THR A 512 10.83 -1.24 11.46
N ARG A 513 11.70 -0.23 11.54
CA ARG A 513 11.54 1.00 10.75
C ARG A 513 12.35 0.90 9.47
N LEU A 514 11.69 1.04 8.32
CA LEU A 514 12.32 1.01 7.00
C LEU A 514 12.27 2.43 6.42
N THR A 515 13.42 3.08 6.43
CA THR A 515 13.60 4.45 5.94
C THR A 515 15.09 4.71 5.74
N ALA A 516 15.42 5.66 4.88
CA ALA A 516 16.74 6.29 4.85
C ALA A 516 16.57 7.81 4.91
N ILE A 517 17.51 8.49 5.56
CA ILE A 517 17.61 9.95 5.57
C ILE A 517 18.53 10.32 4.40
N GLY A 518 18.12 11.25 3.55
CA GLY A 518 18.93 11.67 2.41
C GLY A 518 18.57 13.08 1.91
N ALA A 519 19.58 13.88 1.63
CA ALA A 519 19.46 15.08 0.81
C ALA A 519 19.83 14.70 -0.63
N ASN A 520 18.90 14.97 -1.55
CA ASN A 520 18.97 14.68 -2.97
C ASN A 520 18.81 13.22 -3.31
#